data_AF-A0AA88H3Y4-F1
#
_entry.id   AF-A0AA88H3Y4-F1
#
_cell.length_a   1.000
_cell.length_b   1.000
_cell.length_c   1.000
_cell.angle_alpha   90.00
_cell.angle_beta   90.00
_cell.angle_gamma   90.00
#
_symmetry.space_group_name_H-M   'P 1'
#
loop_
_entity.id
_entity.type
_entity.pdbx_description
1 polymer ?
#
loop_
_entity_poly.entity_id
_entity_poly.type
_entity_poly.pdbx_seq_one_letter_code
_entity_poly.pdbx_strand_id
1 'polypeptide(L)'
;MMGKLETIDHIVKAVCVLHNFLMVTNAHNGNSYFTPVLVDREANGQIIPGSWRRQSIPLLPSGNISGNFSGRDALKIREAFKDYFCGVGRVPWQDEAILRGNF
;
A
#
# COMPACT_ATOMS: atom_id res chain seq x y z
N MET A 1 -7.67 12.83 -18.52
CA MET A 1 -8.77 12.10 -19.19
C MET A 1 -9.05 10.86 -18.35
N MET A 2 -10.13 10.88 -17.55
CA MET A 2 -10.50 9.74 -16.70
C MET A 2 -11.05 8.63 -17.61
N GLY A 3 -10.48 7.43 -17.57
CA GLY A 3 -11.01 6.29 -18.34
C GLY A 3 -12.47 6.03 -17.93
N LYS A 4 -13.36 5.73 -18.88
CA LYS A 4 -14.73 5.31 -18.56
C LYS A 4 -14.67 4.12 -17.61
N LEU A 5 -15.49 4.12 -16.56
CA LEU A 5 -15.54 3.05 -15.55
C LEU A 5 -15.67 1.66 -16.18
N GLU A 6 -16.47 1.57 -17.24
CA GLU A 6 -16.65 0.35 -18.03
C GLU A 6 -15.34 -0.16 -18.64
N THR A 7 -14.49 0.71 -19.18
CA THR A 7 -13.19 0.32 -19.73
C THR A 7 -12.27 -0.22 -18.64
N ILE A 8 -12.28 0.41 -17.46
CA ILE A 8 -11.48 -0.05 -16.31
C ILE A 8 -11.94 -1.44 -15.86
N ASP A 9 -13.25 -1.65 -15.76
CA ASP A 9 -13.84 -2.95 -15.39
C ASP A 9 -13.46 -4.05 -16.39
N HIS A 10 -13.50 -3.77 -17.70
CA HIS A 10 -13.07 -4.71 -18.73
C HIS A 10 -11.57 -5.05 -18.62
N ILE A 11 -10.71 -4.06 -18.36
CA ILE A 11 -9.27 -4.28 -18.17
C ILE A 11 -9.02 -5.19 -16.97
N VAL A 12 -9.66 -4.90 -15.83
CA VAL A 12 -9.52 -5.71 -14.61
C VAL A 12 -9.97 -7.14 -14.87
N LYS A 13 -11.15 -7.33 -15.47
CA LYS A 13 -11.68 -8.66 -15.82
C LYS A 13 -10.76 -9.41 -16.77
N ALA A 14 -10.25 -8.75 -17.81
CA ALA A 14 -9.34 -9.38 -18.77
C ALA A 14 -8.04 -9.85 -18.11
N VAL A 15 -7.45 -9.04 -17.22
CA VAL A 15 -6.24 -9.41 -16.47
C VAL A 15 -6.51 -10.58 -15.52
N CYS A 16 -7.63 -10.57 -14.81
CA CYS A 16 -8.03 -11.68 -13.94
C CYS A 16 -8.23 -12.98 -14.71
N VAL A 17 -8.93 -12.94 -15.85
CA VAL A 17 -9.15 -14.11 -16.72
C VAL A 17 -7.81 -14.65 -17.23
N LEU A 18 -6.92 -13.77 -17.69
CA LEU A 18 -5.59 -14.17 -18.16
C LEU A 18 -4.77 -14.83 -17.04
N HIS A 19 -4.75 -14.24 -15.85
CA HIS A 19 -4.05 -14.81 -14.69
C HIS A 19 -4.56 -16.22 -14.37
N ASN A 20 -5.88 -16.39 -14.29
CA ASN A 20 -6.51 -17.68 -14.01
C ASN A 20 -6.18 -18.72 -15.09
N PHE A 21 -6.24 -18.32 -16.37
CA PHE A 21 -5.87 -19.19 -17.48
C PHE A 21 -4.42 -19.65 -17.39
N LEU A 22 -3.48 -18.74 -17.11
CA LEU A 22 -2.06 -19.06 -16.96
C LEU A 22 -1.79 -19.94 -15.75
N MET A 23 -2.49 -19.72 -14.63
CA MET A 23 -2.39 -20.57 -13.44
C MET A 23 -2.77 -22.02 -13.74
N VAL A 24 -3.90 -22.24 -14.42
CA VAL A 24 -4.39 -23.57 -14.77
C VAL A 24 -3.50 -24.24 -15.81
N THR A 25 -3.26 -23.57 -16.93
CA THR A 25 -2.54 -24.16 -18.08
C THR A 25 -1.09 -24.52 -17.76
N ASN A 26 -0.39 -23.67 -17.01
CA ASN A 26 1.01 -23.93 -16.69
C ASN A 26 1.14 -25.01 -15.61
N ALA A 27 0.21 -25.08 -14.65
CA ALA A 27 0.17 -26.19 -13.69
C ALA A 27 0.07 -27.57 -14.38
N HIS A 28 -0.67 -27.66 -15.49
CA HIS A 28 -0.75 -28.89 -16.28
C HIS A 28 0.53 -29.22 -17.08
N ASN A 29 1.32 -28.22 -17.44
CA ASN A 29 2.53 -28.38 -18.27
C ASN A 29 3.83 -28.56 -17.46
N GLY A 30 3.73 -28.66 -16.13
CA GLY A 30 4.90 -28.78 -15.24
C GLY A 30 5.75 -27.49 -15.13
N ASN A 31 5.27 -26.38 -15.68
CA ASN A 31 5.90 -25.06 -15.55
C ASN A 31 5.10 -24.24 -14.54
N SER A 32 5.74 -23.57 -13.58
CA SER A 32 5.01 -22.77 -12.60
C SER A 32 4.97 -21.31 -13.03
N TYR A 33 3.86 -20.89 -13.66
CA TYR A 33 3.57 -19.46 -13.93
C TYR A 33 3.64 -18.61 -12.65
N PHE A 34 3.21 -19.17 -11.53
CA PHE A 34 3.31 -18.56 -10.22
C PHE A 34 4.11 -19.45 -9.28
N THR A 35 5.12 -18.88 -8.62
CA THR A 35 5.88 -19.58 -7.57
C THR A 35 5.80 -18.81 -6.26
N PRO A 36 5.91 -19.48 -5.09
CA PRO A 36 5.88 -18.82 -3.77
C PRO A 36 6.99 -17.79 -3.55
N VAL A 37 8.00 -17.77 -4.42
CA VAL A 37 9.09 -16.79 -4.37
C VAL A 37 8.65 -15.45 -4.95
N LEU A 38 7.58 -15.39 -5.76
CA LEU A 38 7.14 -14.16 -6.43
C LEU A 38 6.50 -13.14 -5.48
N VAL A 39 5.93 -13.60 -4.36
CA VAL A 39 5.18 -12.78 -3.40
C VAL A 39 5.80 -12.85 -2.01
N ASP A 40 5.44 -11.92 -1.16
CA ASP A 40 5.81 -12.00 0.26
C ASP A 40 5.10 -13.17 0.90
N ARG A 41 5.81 -13.90 1.75
CA ARG A 41 5.27 -15.04 2.48
C ARG A 41 5.71 -15.01 3.92
N GLU A 42 4.92 -15.57 4.81
CA GLU A 42 5.26 -15.68 6.23
C GLU A 42 5.81 -17.08 6.53
N ALA A 43 6.87 -17.14 7.33
CA ALA A 43 7.33 -18.36 7.96
C ALA A 43 7.74 -18.07 9.41
N ASN A 44 7.13 -18.75 10.37
CA ASN A 44 7.44 -18.64 11.80
C ASN A 44 7.41 -17.19 12.33
N GLY A 45 6.41 -16.41 11.93
CA GLY A 45 6.27 -15.00 12.34
C GLY A 45 7.26 -14.03 11.68
N GLN A 46 8.07 -14.51 10.73
CA GLN A 46 8.94 -13.66 9.91
C GLN A 46 8.43 -13.55 8.48
N ILE A 47 8.41 -12.33 7.96
CA ILE A 47 8.09 -12.05 6.56
C ILE A 47 9.34 -12.36 5.71
N ILE A 48 9.18 -13.28 4.77
CA ILE A 48 10.14 -13.59 3.72
C ILE A 48 9.78 -12.74 2.48
N PRO A 49 10.64 -11.79 2.07
CA PRO A 49 10.40 -10.93 0.92
C PRO A 49 10.25 -11.71 -0.39
N GLY A 50 9.23 -11.38 -1.17
CA GLY A 50 9.08 -11.88 -2.54
C GLY A 50 10.09 -11.25 -3.50
N SER A 51 10.36 -11.93 -4.61
CA SER A 51 11.32 -11.49 -5.62
C SER A 51 10.94 -10.17 -6.29
N TRP A 52 9.65 -9.80 -6.27
CA TRP A 52 9.17 -8.51 -6.76
C TRP A 52 9.85 -7.33 -6.07
N ARG A 53 10.25 -7.47 -4.79
CA ARG A 53 10.98 -6.44 -4.04
C ARG A 53 12.42 -6.24 -4.50
N ARG A 54 12.99 -7.19 -5.24
CA ARG A 54 14.33 -7.07 -5.85
C ARG A 54 14.31 -6.24 -7.13
N GLN A 55 13.14 -6.08 -7.73
CA GLN A 55 12.98 -5.17 -8.86
C GLN A 55 12.95 -3.75 -8.29
N SER A 56 14.12 -3.09 -8.32
CA SER A 56 14.20 -1.65 -8.18
C SER A 56 13.46 -1.03 -9.36
N ILE A 57 12.15 -0.86 -9.21
CA ILE A 57 11.43 0.13 -10.01
C ILE A 57 11.65 1.42 -9.21
N PRO A 58 12.59 2.30 -9.60
CA PRO A 58 12.67 3.59 -8.96
C PRO A 58 11.27 4.19 -9.04
N LEU A 59 10.69 4.51 -7.89
CA LEU A 59 9.49 5.32 -7.86
C LEU A 59 9.84 6.54 -8.70
N LEU A 60 9.15 6.70 -9.83
CA LEU A 60 9.29 7.93 -10.60
C LEU A 60 9.04 9.05 -9.60
N PRO A 61 9.88 10.10 -9.59
CA PRO A 61 9.60 11.28 -8.78
C PRO A 61 8.15 11.62 -9.03
N SER A 62 7.30 11.51 -8.01
CA SER A 62 5.95 12.02 -8.11
C SER A 62 6.14 13.50 -8.40
N GLY A 63 5.98 13.89 -9.67
CA GLY A 63 5.99 15.30 -10.04
C GLY A 63 5.01 16.04 -9.14
N ASN A 64 5.24 17.33 -8.91
CA ASN A 64 4.47 18.17 -7.97
C ASN A 64 3.01 17.69 -7.85
N ILE A 65 2.72 16.92 -6.79
CA ILE A 65 1.36 16.57 -6.42
C ILE A 65 0.81 17.85 -5.78
N SER A 66 0.55 18.86 -6.60
CA SER A 66 -0.03 20.11 -6.16
C SER A 66 -1.50 19.84 -5.83
N GLY A 67 -1.73 19.48 -4.58
CA GLY A 67 -3.04 19.11 -4.06
C GLY A 67 -3.08 18.92 -2.55
N ASN A 68 -2.02 19.29 -1.81
CA ASN A 68 -2.00 19.22 -0.34
C ASN A 68 -2.86 20.31 0.33
N PHE A 69 -3.89 20.80 -0.34
CA PHE A 69 -4.92 21.60 0.31
C PHE A 69 -5.92 20.65 0.95
N SER A 70 -5.62 20.20 2.16
CA SER A 70 -6.64 19.65 3.04
C SER A 70 -7.80 20.66 3.11
N GLY A 71 -9.02 20.21 2.83
CA GLY A 71 -10.21 21.05 2.95
C GLY A 71 -10.25 21.73 4.32
N ARG A 72 -10.80 22.95 4.40
CA ARG A 72 -10.83 23.74 5.65
C ARG A 72 -11.39 22.95 6.83
N ASP A 73 -12.34 22.05 6.60
CA ASP A 73 -12.92 21.22 7.65
C ASP A 73 -11.98 20.10 8.11
N ALA A 74 -11.18 19.52 7.23
CA ALA A 74 -10.13 18.58 7.62
C ALA A 74 -9.06 19.26 8.50
N LEU A 75 -8.72 20.52 8.20
CA LEU A 75 -7.83 21.31 9.06
C LEU A 75 -8.43 21.57 10.44
N LYS A 76 -9.73 21.92 10.51
CA LYS A 76 -10.42 22.11 11.79
C LYS A 76 -10.43 20.84 12.64
N ILE A 77 -10.72 19.69 12.03
CA ILE A 77 -10.71 18.40 12.71
C ILE A 77 -9.29 18.07 13.22
N ARG A 78 -8.26 18.32 12.40
CA ARG A 78 -6.87 18.16 12.80
C ARG A 78 -6.53 19.00 14.03
N GLU A 79 -6.86 20.29 14.02
CA GLU A 79 -6.59 21.17 15.17
C GLU A 79 -7.39 20.74 16.40
N ALA A 80 -8.67 20.35 16.26
CA ALA A 80 -9.47 19.86 17.38
C ALA A 80 -8.86 18.61 18.04
N PHE A 81 -8.37 17.66 17.25
CA PHE A 81 -7.67 16.49 17.80
C PHE A 81 -6.34 16.84 18.44
N LYS A 82 -5.55 17.71 17.81
CA LYS A 82 -4.29 18.19 18.39
C LYS A 82 -4.54 18.87 19.75
N ASP A 83 -5.50 19.78 19.84
CA ASP A 83 -5.79 20.51 21.07
C ASP A 83 -6.24 19.58 22.19
N TYR A 84 -7.03 18.55 21.87
CA TYR A 84 -7.45 17.55 22.85
C TYR A 84 -6.29 16.64 23.29
N PHE A 85 -5.64 15.95 22.35
CA PHE A 85 -4.65 14.91 22.66
C PHE A 85 -3.30 15.46 23.13
N CYS A 86 -2.96 16.71 22.79
CA CYS A 86 -1.78 17.39 23.33
C CYS A 86 -2.09 18.22 24.58
N GLY A 87 -3.37 18.41 24.92
CA GLY A 87 -3.84 19.13 26.09
C GLY A 87 -4.45 18.20 27.14
N VAL A 88 -5.76 18.32 27.35
CA VAL A 88 -6.50 17.61 28.42
C VAL A 88 -6.54 16.09 28.26
N GLY A 89 -6.45 15.58 27.03
CA GLY A 89 -6.43 14.17 26.69
C GLY A 89 -5.04 13.56 26.62
N ARG A 90 -4.00 14.29 27.07
CA ARG A 90 -2.61 13.81 27.07
C ARG A 90 -2.43 12.69 28.08
N VAL A 91 -1.68 11.66 27.69
CA VAL A 91 -1.41 10.47 28.51
C VAL A 91 0.09 10.23 28.66
N PRO A 92 0.58 9.70 29.80
CA PRO A 92 2.02 9.65 30.12
C PRO A 92 2.88 8.93 29.07
N TRP A 93 2.37 7.86 28.46
CA TRP A 93 3.13 7.07 27.48
C TRP A 93 3.41 7.83 26.17
N GLN A 94 2.68 8.91 25.87
CA GLN A 94 2.94 9.72 24.67
C GLN A 94 4.33 10.37 24.72
N ASP A 95 4.78 10.78 25.90
CA ASP A 95 6.11 11.38 26.08
C ASP A 95 7.21 10.34 25.93
N GLU A 96 6.98 9.12 26.43
CA GLU A 96 7.90 8.00 26.23
C GLU A 96 8.00 7.59 24.74
N ALA A 97 6.92 7.74 23.98
CA ALA A 97 6.92 7.46 22.55
C ALA A 97 7.70 8.53 21.77
N ILE A 98 7.56 9.81 22.14
CA ILE A 98 8.33 10.91 21.56
C ILE A 98 9.82 10.72 21.83
N LEU A 99 10.20 10.41 23.08
CA LEU A 99 11.59 10.22 23.49
C LEU A 99 12.25 8.95 22.90
N ARG A 100 11.45 7.97 22.48
CA ARG A 100 11.94 6.77 21.77
C ARG A 100 12.33 7.05 20.32
N GLY A 101 11.78 8.09 19.71
CA GLY A 101 12.20 8.57 18.40
C GLY A 101 13.42 9.47 18.56
N ASN A 102 14.62 8.93 18.36
CA ASN A 102 15.82 9.77 18.19
C ASN A 102 15.66 10.62 16.93
N PHE A 103 15.36 11.91 17.10
CA PHE A 103 15.46 12.93 16.05
C PHE A 103 16.78 13.69 16.20
#